data_AF-A0A1G5U5J5-F1
#
_entry.id   AF-A0A1G5U5J5-F1
#
_cell.length_a   1.000
_cell.length_b   1.000
_cell.length_c   1.000
_cell.angle_alpha   90.00
_cell.angle_beta   90.00
_cell.angle_gamma   90.00
#
_symmetry.space_group_name_H-M   'P 1'
#
loop_
_entity.id
_entity.type
_entity.pdbx_description
1 polymer ?
#
loop_
_entity_poly.entity_id
_entity_poly.type
_entity_poly.pdbx_seq_one_letter_code
_entity_poly.pdbx_strand_id
1 'polypeptide(L)'
;MPGRTLSTVWSDSLFADVSAQLPLFEDLPPDTIDRLSASGFGRGLLTASLRARLRKAGYRDLGHLAQSAPEAIARIRKFGPIRVDRVQTFILDEIARWLPEGRARHGTEATDARRLGRLRAIPVERLPLDADQIAALRLGGESCAALAIRSRRELLGSGFVTSSDLDRVVATLATILRPPAPPSAEVARDAPESDGETLAARRAARLAEQDREWDEAAPAGGRDRAGTV
;
A
#
# COMPACT_ATOMS: atom_id res chain seq x y z
N MET A 1 -16.65 14.53 -16.52
CA MET A 1 -15.35 13.92 -16.84
C MET A 1 -15.06 12.85 -15.79
N PRO A 2 -15.39 11.57 -16.02
CA PRO A 2 -15.09 10.51 -15.07
C PRO A 2 -13.56 10.31 -15.02
N GLY A 3 -13.00 10.30 -13.81
CA GLY A 3 -11.58 10.15 -13.58
C GLY A 3 -11.07 8.82 -14.14
N ARG A 4 -9.99 8.87 -14.91
CA ARG A 4 -9.20 7.69 -15.26
C ARG A 4 -8.71 7.08 -13.95
N THR A 5 -9.34 5.99 -13.52
CA THR A 5 -8.83 5.15 -12.45
C THR A 5 -7.44 4.66 -12.83
N LEU A 6 -6.53 4.59 -11.87
CA LEU A 6 -5.14 4.17 -12.01
C LEU A 6 -4.99 2.67 -12.40
N SER A 7 -6.07 2.05 -12.89
CA SER A 7 -6.23 0.61 -13.11
C SER A 7 -5.46 0.07 -14.32
N THR A 8 -4.83 0.91 -15.15
CA THR A 8 -4.17 0.42 -16.38
C THR A 8 -2.82 -0.26 -16.14
N VAL A 9 -2.26 -0.21 -14.93
CA VAL A 9 -1.00 -0.92 -14.60
C VAL A 9 -1.25 -2.11 -13.66
N TRP A 10 -2.44 -2.20 -13.08
CA TRP A 10 -2.80 -3.21 -12.11
C TRP A 10 -3.77 -4.17 -12.81
N SER A 11 -3.68 -5.46 -12.52
CA SER A 11 -4.53 -6.49 -13.14
C SER A 11 -6.00 -6.03 -13.23
N ASP A 12 -6.70 -6.28 -14.35
CA ASP A 12 -8.11 -5.86 -14.59
C ASP A 12 -9.12 -6.58 -13.67
N SER A 13 -8.66 -7.24 -12.61
CA SER A 13 -9.46 -7.97 -11.62
C SER A 13 -9.93 -7.08 -10.46
N LEU A 14 -11.13 -7.31 -9.94
CA LEU A 14 -11.58 -6.66 -8.69
C LEU A 14 -10.62 -6.89 -7.52
N PHE A 15 -9.94 -8.04 -7.48
CA PHE A 15 -8.96 -8.36 -6.46
C PHE A 15 -7.77 -7.38 -6.44
N ALA A 16 -7.36 -6.88 -7.60
CA ALA A 16 -6.30 -5.89 -7.70
C ALA A 16 -6.77 -4.53 -7.17
N ASP A 17 -8.02 -4.14 -7.48
CA ASP A 17 -8.65 -2.94 -6.92
C ASP A 17 -8.73 -3.03 -5.37
N VAL A 18 -9.10 -4.20 -4.84
CA VAL A 18 -9.13 -4.45 -3.39
C VAL A 18 -7.73 -4.36 -2.79
N SER A 19 -6.75 -5.02 -3.40
CA SER A 19 -5.36 -5.02 -2.94
C SER A 19 -4.74 -3.62 -2.96
N ALA A 20 -5.24 -2.71 -3.80
CA ALA A 20 -4.84 -1.31 -3.84
C ALA A 20 -5.16 -0.51 -2.58
N GLN A 21 -6.22 -0.91 -1.89
CA GLN A 21 -6.72 -0.27 -0.68
C GLN A 21 -6.20 -0.91 0.60
N LEU A 22 -5.42 -1.98 0.48
CA LEU A 22 -4.81 -2.71 1.57
C LEU A 22 -3.32 -2.33 1.70
N PRO A 23 -2.72 -2.45 2.90
CA PRO A 23 -1.30 -2.17 3.10
C PRO A 23 -0.38 -2.89 2.10
N LEU A 24 0.75 -2.29 1.75
CA LEU A 24 1.80 -2.93 0.93
C LEU A 24 2.24 -4.28 1.52
N PHE A 25 2.35 -4.35 2.84
CA PHE A 25 2.72 -5.55 3.58
C PHE A 25 1.77 -5.78 4.74
N GLU A 26 1.43 -7.04 4.95
CA GLU A 26 0.61 -7.52 6.05
C GLU A 26 1.42 -8.46 6.94
N ASP A 27 0.98 -8.59 8.19
CA ASP A 27 1.53 -9.52 9.18
C ASP A 27 3.05 -9.36 9.41
N LEU A 28 3.57 -8.13 9.23
CA LEU A 28 4.95 -7.82 9.58
C LEU A 28 5.11 -7.83 11.11
N PRO A 29 6.14 -8.50 11.65
CA PRO A 29 6.47 -8.40 13.07
C PRO A 29 6.73 -6.93 13.48
N PRO A 30 6.32 -6.50 14.68
CA PRO A 30 6.56 -5.13 15.16
C PRO A 30 8.03 -4.71 15.07
N ASP A 31 8.96 -5.59 15.46
CA ASP A 31 10.40 -5.34 15.36
C ASP A 31 10.87 -5.07 13.92
N THR A 32 10.23 -5.69 12.92
CA THR A 32 10.53 -5.44 11.50
C THR A 32 10.04 -4.06 11.09
N ILE A 33 8.87 -3.65 11.56
CA ILE A 33 8.32 -2.31 11.32
C ILE A 33 9.23 -1.25 11.94
N ASP A 34 9.64 -1.42 13.19
CA ASP A 34 10.52 -0.48 13.90
C ASP A 34 11.88 -0.34 13.20
N ARG A 35 12.44 -1.46 12.70
CA ARG A 35 13.67 -1.44 11.90
C ARG A 35 13.48 -0.71 10.58
N LEU A 36 12.38 -0.95 9.87
CA LEU A 36 12.06 -0.22 8.63
C LEU A 36 11.92 1.28 8.91
N SER A 37 11.27 1.66 10.02
CA SER A 37 11.15 3.05 10.42
C SER A 37 12.49 3.69 10.78
N ALA A 38 13.38 2.96 11.46
CA ALA A 38 14.72 3.43 11.80
C ALA A 38 15.61 3.67 10.57
N SER A 39 15.33 2.97 9.45
CA SER A 39 16.02 3.15 8.17
C SER A 39 15.57 4.40 7.38
N GLY A 40 14.65 5.21 7.91
CA GLY A 40 14.16 6.41 7.23
C GLY A 40 13.48 6.05 5.91
N PHE A 41 13.89 6.65 4.79
CA PHE A 41 13.41 6.28 3.44
C PHE A 41 14.38 5.38 2.66
N GLY A 42 15.43 4.88 3.31
CA GLY A 42 16.48 4.11 2.67
C GLY A 42 17.41 4.95 1.79
N ARG A 43 18.69 4.58 1.77
CA ARG A 43 19.70 5.25 0.93
C ARG A 43 19.52 4.85 -0.54
N GLY A 44 19.55 5.82 -1.45
CA GLY A 44 19.56 5.58 -2.89
C GLY A 44 18.23 5.16 -3.54
N LEU A 45 17.19 4.84 -2.77
CA LEU A 45 15.85 4.51 -3.31
C LEU A 45 15.18 5.74 -3.95
N LEU A 46 15.19 6.85 -3.21
CA LEU A 46 14.48 8.07 -3.56
C LEU A 46 15.44 9.26 -3.55
N THR A 47 15.28 10.15 -4.53
CA THR A 47 15.92 11.47 -4.50
C THR A 47 15.37 12.31 -3.34
N ALA A 48 16.15 13.27 -2.84
CA ALA A 48 15.71 14.22 -1.81
C ALA A 48 14.33 14.85 -2.10
N SER A 49 14.12 15.25 -3.36
CA SER A 49 12.85 15.85 -3.83
C SER A 49 11.64 14.90 -3.75
N LEU A 50 11.85 13.59 -3.85
CA LEU A 50 10.78 12.60 -3.69
C LEU A 50 10.51 12.32 -2.21
N ARG A 51 11.56 12.21 -1.39
CA ARG A 51 11.43 12.09 0.07
C ARG A 51 10.67 13.29 0.64
N ALA A 52 10.98 14.50 0.20
CA ALA A 52 10.25 15.71 0.61
C ALA A 52 8.76 15.66 0.25
N ARG A 53 8.39 15.09 -0.91
CA ARG A 53 6.99 14.90 -1.30
C ARG A 53 6.27 13.88 -0.44
N LEU A 54 6.94 12.76 -0.10
CA LEU A 54 6.42 11.77 0.82
C LEU A 54 6.15 12.38 2.20
N ARG A 55 7.11 13.14 2.74
CA ARG A 55 6.93 13.88 4.00
C ARG A 55 5.78 14.86 3.94
N LYS A 56 5.67 15.64 2.86
CA LYS A 56 4.56 16.58 2.65
C LYS A 56 3.20 15.85 2.60
N ALA A 57 3.18 14.61 2.15
CA ALA A 57 1.99 13.76 2.14
C ALA A 57 1.77 12.98 3.45
N GLY A 58 2.59 13.19 4.48
CA GLY A 58 2.45 12.59 5.82
C GLY A 58 3.23 11.29 6.04
N TYR A 59 3.95 10.79 5.04
CA TYR A 59 4.78 9.60 5.19
C TYR A 59 6.10 9.96 5.87
N ARG A 60 6.48 9.18 6.89
CA ARG A 60 7.63 9.50 7.75
C ARG A 60 8.87 8.71 7.38
N ASP A 61 8.66 7.43 7.06
CA ASP A 61 9.70 6.43 6.86
C ASP A 61 9.14 5.20 6.10
N LEU A 62 10.00 4.20 5.86
CA LEU A 62 9.66 2.94 5.19
C LEU A 62 8.67 2.10 6.00
N GLY A 63 8.70 2.16 7.34
CA GLY A 63 7.74 1.43 8.17
C GLY A 63 6.32 1.98 8.02
N HIS A 64 6.18 3.31 7.91
CA HIS A 64 4.89 3.94 7.59
C HIS A 64 4.44 3.59 6.16
N LEU A 65 5.36 3.60 5.18
CA LEU A 65 5.04 3.20 3.80
C LEU A 65 4.61 1.73 3.70
N ALA A 66 5.29 0.82 4.41
CA ALA A 66 4.97 -0.61 4.40
C ALA A 66 3.54 -0.91 4.88
N GLN A 67 3.04 -0.10 5.80
CA GLN A 67 1.68 -0.19 6.36
C GLN A 67 0.64 0.61 5.56
N SER A 68 1.06 1.31 4.50
CA SER A 68 0.19 2.19 3.73
C SER A 68 -0.36 1.51 2.48
N ALA A 69 -1.55 1.94 2.07
CA ALA A 69 -2.18 1.46 0.86
C ALA A 69 -1.43 1.96 -0.40
N PRO A 70 -1.11 1.08 -1.37
CA PRO A 70 -0.40 1.50 -2.57
C PRO A 70 -1.18 2.51 -3.42
N GLU A 71 -2.51 2.50 -3.38
CA GLU A 71 -3.32 3.56 -4.01
C GLU A 71 -3.07 4.94 -3.36
N ALA A 72 -2.95 5.00 -2.04
CA ALA A 72 -2.69 6.25 -1.32
C ALA A 72 -1.31 6.83 -1.66
N ILE A 73 -0.31 5.95 -1.82
CA ILE A 73 1.03 6.34 -2.28
C ILE A 73 0.97 6.79 -3.74
N ALA A 74 0.19 6.10 -4.58
CA ALA A 74 0.07 6.37 -6.01
C ALA A 74 -0.52 7.76 -6.33
N ARG A 75 -1.31 8.33 -5.40
CA ARG A 75 -1.89 9.67 -5.52
C ARG A 75 -0.85 10.79 -5.36
N ILE A 76 0.34 10.49 -4.85
CA ILE A 76 1.39 11.49 -4.66
C ILE A 76 2.04 11.81 -6.00
N ARG A 77 2.21 13.10 -6.29
CA ARG A 77 2.85 13.56 -7.54
C ARG A 77 4.21 12.87 -7.73
N LYS A 78 4.38 12.23 -8.90
CA LYS A 78 5.56 11.44 -9.32
C LYS A 78 5.70 10.05 -8.69
N PHE A 79 4.77 9.62 -7.85
CA PHE A 79 4.65 8.24 -7.40
C PHE A 79 3.57 7.54 -8.22
N GLY A 80 3.82 7.27 -9.50
CA GLY A 80 2.91 6.41 -10.27
C GLY A 80 3.03 4.93 -9.87
N PRO A 81 2.19 4.03 -10.42
CA PRO A 81 2.21 2.59 -10.16
C PRO A 81 3.60 1.95 -10.22
N ILE A 82 4.37 2.24 -11.27
CA ILE A 82 5.74 1.72 -11.45
C ILE A 82 6.66 2.13 -10.29
N ARG A 83 6.46 3.32 -9.72
CA ARG A 83 7.27 3.78 -8.60
C ARG A 83 6.84 3.15 -7.28
N VAL A 84 5.54 2.93 -7.10
CA VAL A 84 5.02 2.20 -5.95
C VAL A 84 5.58 0.77 -5.93
N ASP A 85 5.59 0.10 -7.08
CA ASP A 85 6.19 -1.23 -7.24
C ASP A 85 7.69 -1.26 -6.89
N ARG A 86 8.47 -0.25 -7.32
CA ARG A 86 9.87 -0.10 -6.91
C ARG A 86 10.05 0.12 -5.41
N VAL A 87 9.18 0.92 -4.78
CA VAL A 87 9.18 1.13 -3.32
C VAL A 87 8.86 -0.18 -2.61
N GLN A 88 7.86 -0.92 -3.07
CA GLN A 88 7.50 -2.23 -2.52
C GLN A 88 8.66 -3.22 -2.64
N THR A 89 9.27 -3.33 -3.82
CA THR A 89 10.43 -4.20 -4.05
C THR A 89 11.58 -3.85 -3.10
N PHE A 90 11.89 -2.56 -2.95
CA PHE A 90 12.94 -2.12 -2.03
C PHE A 90 12.62 -2.49 -0.58
N ILE A 91 11.40 -2.25 -0.10
CA ILE A 91 11.00 -2.61 1.26
C ILE A 91 11.09 -4.12 1.46
N LEU A 92 10.68 -4.93 0.47
CA LEU A 92 10.80 -6.38 0.51
C LEU A 92 12.28 -6.82 0.63
N ASP A 93 13.17 -6.14 -0.08
CA ASP A 93 14.62 -6.40 0.00
C ASP A 93 15.20 -6.02 1.37
N GLU A 94 14.75 -4.93 1.97
CA GLU A 94 15.09 -4.59 3.35
C GLU A 94 14.59 -5.66 4.32
N ILE A 95 13.32 -6.08 4.21
CA ILE A 95 12.74 -7.15 5.05
C ILE A 95 13.57 -8.44 4.93
N ALA A 96 13.91 -8.82 3.69
CA ALA A 96 14.64 -10.06 3.41
C ALA A 96 16.07 -10.11 3.99
N ARG A 97 16.69 -8.95 4.26
CA ARG A 97 18.01 -8.91 4.91
C ARG A 97 17.96 -9.29 6.38
N TRP A 98 16.82 -9.09 7.03
CA TRP A 98 16.69 -9.22 8.48
C TRP A 98 15.76 -10.35 8.91
N LEU A 99 14.82 -10.73 8.04
CA LEU A 99 13.85 -11.79 8.30
C LEU A 99 14.14 -12.98 7.36
N PRO A 100 14.58 -14.13 7.91
CA PRO A 100 14.61 -15.37 7.16
C PRO A 100 13.25 -15.64 6.53
N GLU A 101 13.23 -16.10 5.28
CA GLU A 101 12.00 -16.31 4.49
C GLU A 101 11.17 -15.05 4.21
N GLY A 102 11.69 -13.85 4.51
CA GLY A 102 10.97 -12.59 4.34
C GLY A 102 10.42 -12.40 2.92
N ARG A 103 11.19 -12.75 1.88
CA ARG A 103 10.71 -12.73 0.49
C ARG A 103 9.57 -13.71 0.23
N ALA A 104 9.74 -14.95 0.69
CA ALA A 104 8.76 -16.01 0.46
C ALA A 104 7.44 -15.69 1.18
N ARG A 105 7.49 -15.09 2.37
CA ARG A 105 6.31 -14.77 3.17
C ARG A 105 5.65 -13.45 2.78
N HIS A 106 6.42 -12.41 2.50
CA HIS A 106 5.89 -11.05 2.31
C HIS A 106 5.93 -10.58 0.85
N GLY A 107 6.35 -11.44 -0.09
CA GLY A 107 6.21 -11.17 -1.52
C GLY A 107 4.75 -10.98 -1.93
N THR A 108 4.54 -10.30 -3.06
CA THR A 108 3.20 -9.98 -3.59
C THR A 108 2.36 -11.24 -3.78
N GLU A 109 2.89 -12.25 -4.45
CA GLU A 109 2.18 -13.52 -4.70
C GLU A 109 1.74 -14.21 -3.41
N ALA A 110 2.63 -14.29 -2.41
CA ALA A 110 2.32 -14.91 -1.12
C ALA A 110 1.27 -14.12 -0.33
N THR A 111 1.34 -12.79 -0.36
CA THR A 111 0.37 -11.90 0.27
C THR A 111 -1.00 -12.02 -0.39
N ASP A 112 -1.02 -12.03 -1.72
CA ASP A 112 -2.24 -12.17 -2.51
C ASP A 112 -2.89 -13.54 -2.32
N ALA A 113 -2.09 -14.60 -2.26
CA ALA A 113 -2.57 -15.96 -1.97
C ALA A 113 -3.24 -16.03 -0.58
N ARG A 114 -2.67 -15.38 0.44
CA ARG A 114 -3.30 -15.28 1.78
C ARG A 114 -4.60 -14.49 1.75
N ARG A 115 -4.63 -13.33 1.09
CA ARG A 115 -5.84 -12.50 0.93
C ARG A 115 -6.96 -13.27 0.23
N LEU A 116 -6.66 -13.90 -0.91
CA LEU A 116 -7.63 -14.76 -1.61
C LEU A 116 -8.06 -15.94 -0.76
N GLY A 117 -7.14 -16.57 -0.02
CA GLY A 117 -7.44 -17.63 0.93
C GLY A 117 -8.48 -17.20 1.97
N ARG A 118 -8.35 -15.99 2.53
CA ARG A 118 -9.35 -15.43 3.46
C ARG A 118 -10.70 -15.18 2.78
N LEU A 119 -10.71 -14.68 1.54
CA LEU A 119 -11.95 -14.45 0.79
C LEU A 119 -12.71 -15.74 0.45
N ARG A 120 -12.03 -16.89 0.33
CA ARG A 120 -12.68 -18.18 0.08
C ARG A 120 -13.59 -18.63 1.21
N ALA A 121 -13.32 -18.20 2.44
CA ALA A 121 -14.13 -18.53 3.61
C ALA A 121 -15.37 -17.63 3.76
N ILE A 122 -15.58 -16.67 2.86
CA ILE A 122 -16.59 -15.63 2.99
C ILE A 122 -17.60 -15.79 1.85
N PRO A 123 -18.89 -15.99 2.15
CA PRO A 123 -19.93 -16.13 1.13
C PRO A 123 -20.22 -14.77 0.45
N VAL A 124 -20.53 -14.80 -0.86
CA VAL A 124 -20.85 -13.59 -1.65
C VAL A 124 -22.05 -12.82 -1.08
N GLU A 125 -22.97 -13.51 -0.40
CA GLU A 125 -24.16 -12.94 0.22
C GLU A 125 -23.85 -11.91 1.33
N ARG A 126 -22.59 -11.81 1.78
CA ARG A 126 -22.12 -10.76 2.70
C ARG A 126 -21.73 -9.44 2.00
N LEU A 127 -21.75 -9.42 0.67
CA LEU A 127 -21.42 -8.24 -0.11
C LEU A 127 -22.65 -7.35 -0.34
N PRO A 128 -22.45 -6.06 -0.64
CA PRO A 128 -23.54 -5.13 -0.91
C PRO A 128 -24.10 -5.33 -2.33
N LEU A 129 -24.57 -6.54 -2.61
CA LEU A 129 -25.26 -6.94 -3.84
C LEU A 129 -26.62 -7.52 -3.45
N ASP A 130 -27.65 -7.22 -4.22
CA ASP A 130 -28.96 -7.83 -4.02
C ASP A 130 -29.03 -9.26 -4.57
N ALA A 131 -30.08 -10.00 -4.19
CA ALA A 131 -30.23 -11.40 -4.58
C ALA A 131 -30.34 -11.59 -6.11
N ASP A 132 -30.95 -10.63 -6.81
CA ASP A 132 -31.13 -10.68 -8.26
C ASP A 132 -29.78 -10.46 -8.97
N GLN A 133 -28.94 -9.55 -8.46
CA GLN A 133 -27.57 -9.34 -8.92
C GLN A 133 -26.71 -10.58 -8.71
N ILE A 134 -26.78 -11.21 -7.52
CA ILE A 134 -26.04 -12.44 -7.23
C ILE A 134 -26.48 -13.57 -8.17
N ALA A 135 -27.78 -13.73 -8.39
CA ALA A 135 -28.32 -14.72 -9.31
C ALA A 135 -27.91 -14.45 -10.77
N ALA A 136 -28.04 -13.20 -11.24
CA ALA A 136 -27.71 -12.80 -12.60
C ALA A 136 -26.22 -12.95 -12.93
N LEU A 137 -25.35 -12.68 -11.95
CA LEU A 137 -23.90 -12.89 -12.06
C LEU A 137 -23.48 -14.35 -11.84
N ARG A 138 -24.43 -15.24 -11.52
CA ARG A 138 -24.20 -16.67 -11.23
C ARG A 138 -23.23 -16.89 -10.07
N LEU A 139 -23.42 -16.14 -8.99
CA LEU A 139 -22.60 -16.17 -7.78
C LEU A 139 -23.30 -16.84 -6.59
N GLY A 140 -24.46 -17.47 -6.80
CA GLY A 140 -25.21 -18.13 -5.73
C GLY A 140 -24.41 -19.27 -5.10
N GLY A 141 -24.17 -19.21 -3.78
CA GLY A 141 -23.36 -20.19 -3.06
C GLY A 141 -21.85 -20.10 -3.32
N GLU A 142 -21.40 -19.11 -4.07
CA GLU A 142 -19.98 -18.85 -4.31
C GLU A 142 -19.34 -18.07 -3.15
N SER A 143 -18.02 -18.10 -3.12
CA SER A 143 -17.24 -17.27 -2.18
C SER A 143 -16.87 -15.91 -2.77
N CYS A 144 -16.59 -14.94 -1.91
CA CYS A 144 -16.06 -13.63 -2.30
C CYS A 144 -14.81 -13.72 -3.18
N ALA A 145 -14.02 -14.80 -3.06
CA ALA A 145 -12.87 -15.03 -3.92
C ALA A 145 -13.26 -15.25 -5.40
N ALA A 146 -14.39 -15.91 -5.66
CA ALA A 146 -14.88 -16.15 -7.03
C ALA A 146 -15.29 -14.85 -7.73
N LEU A 147 -15.86 -13.90 -6.97
CA LEU A 147 -16.12 -12.56 -7.48
C LEU A 147 -14.82 -11.75 -7.63
N ALA A 148 -13.91 -11.81 -6.66
CA ALA A 148 -12.70 -10.99 -6.66
C ALA A 148 -11.78 -11.26 -7.86
N ILE A 149 -11.71 -12.50 -8.35
CA ILE A 149 -10.90 -12.84 -9.53
C ILE A 149 -11.51 -12.36 -10.86
N ARG A 150 -12.79 -11.96 -10.87
CA ARG A 150 -13.47 -11.48 -12.09
C ARG A 150 -12.97 -10.10 -12.50
N SER A 151 -13.02 -9.84 -13.81
CA SER A 151 -12.60 -8.54 -14.30
C SER A 151 -13.66 -7.48 -14.07
N ARG A 152 -13.22 -6.25 -13.75
CA ARG A 152 -14.15 -5.13 -13.58
C ARG A 152 -14.91 -4.85 -14.87
N ARG A 153 -14.22 -4.93 -16.01
CA ARG A 153 -14.80 -4.73 -17.35
C ARG A 153 -15.86 -5.77 -17.69
N GLU A 154 -15.65 -7.04 -17.38
CA GLU A 154 -16.63 -8.12 -17.59
C GLU A 154 -17.90 -7.88 -16.76
N LEU A 155 -17.74 -7.56 -15.48
CA LEU A 155 -18.87 -7.32 -14.58
C LEU A 155 -19.71 -6.13 -15.02
N LEU A 156 -19.08 -5.01 -15.41
CA LEU A 156 -19.79 -3.87 -15.96
C LEU A 156 -20.45 -4.19 -17.31
N GLY A 157 -19.80 -5.01 -18.13
CA GLY A 157 -20.34 -5.47 -19.42
C GLY A 157 -21.60 -6.34 -19.29
N SER A 158 -21.86 -6.91 -18.11
CA SER A 158 -23.07 -7.70 -17.85
C SER A 158 -24.35 -6.86 -17.77
N GLY A 159 -24.24 -5.57 -17.44
CA GLY A 159 -25.38 -4.66 -17.25
C GLY A 159 -26.14 -4.84 -15.93
N PHE A 160 -25.82 -5.84 -15.11
CA PHE A 160 -26.50 -6.09 -13.82
C PHE A 160 -25.93 -5.28 -12.64
N VAL A 161 -24.73 -4.75 -12.79
CA VAL A 161 -24.03 -3.96 -11.78
C VAL A 161 -23.48 -2.67 -12.38
N THR A 162 -23.53 -1.61 -11.60
CA THR A 162 -22.96 -0.31 -11.96
C THR A 162 -21.53 -0.17 -11.44
N SER A 163 -20.81 0.85 -11.92
CA SER A 163 -19.49 1.18 -11.35
C SER A 163 -19.58 1.46 -9.85
N SER A 164 -20.63 2.14 -9.40
CA SER A 164 -20.84 2.45 -7.98
C SER A 164 -21.08 1.20 -7.14
N ASP A 165 -21.77 0.18 -7.70
CA ASP A 165 -21.93 -1.11 -7.03
C ASP A 165 -20.60 -1.81 -6.85
N LEU A 166 -19.78 -1.85 -7.90
CA LEU A 166 -18.45 -2.44 -7.84
C LEU A 166 -17.53 -1.69 -6.88
N ASP A 167 -17.61 -0.36 -6.80
CA ASP A 167 -16.85 0.42 -5.82
C ASP A 167 -17.25 0.09 -4.38
N ARG A 168 -18.55 -0.09 -4.11
CA ARG A 168 -19.06 -0.54 -2.80
C ARG A 168 -18.58 -1.95 -2.47
N VAL A 169 -18.59 -2.85 -3.45
CA VAL A 169 -18.07 -4.22 -3.30
C VAL A 169 -16.58 -4.19 -2.97
N VAL A 170 -15.76 -3.44 -3.72
CA VAL A 170 -14.32 -3.32 -3.46
C VAL A 170 -14.06 -2.76 -2.06
N ALA A 171 -14.76 -1.69 -1.67
CA ALA A 171 -14.62 -1.11 -0.33
C ALA A 171 -15.00 -2.10 0.78
N THR A 172 -16.06 -2.89 0.57
CA THR A 172 -16.50 -3.91 1.53
C THR A 172 -15.47 -5.04 1.64
N LEU A 173 -14.96 -5.54 0.52
CA LEU A 173 -13.91 -6.57 0.49
C LEU A 173 -12.61 -6.07 1.14
N ALA A 174 -12.19 -4.83 0.87
CA ALA A 174 -11.03 -4.22 1.51
C ALA A 174 -11.23 -4.09 3.02
N THR A 175 -12.43 -3.75 3.49
CA THR A 175 -12.76 -3.68 4.92
C THR A 175 -12.69 -5.05 5.57
N ILE A 176 -13.24 -6.08 4.92
CA ILE A 176 -13.20 -7.47 5.38
C ILE A 176 -11.76 -7.99 5.50
N LEU A 177 -10.90 -7.62 4.56
CA LEU A 177 -9.52 -8.09 4.49
C LEU A 177 -8.53 -7.27 5.31
N ARG A 178 -8.93 -6.09 5.77
CA ARG A 178 -8.05 -5.21 6.53
C ARG A 178 -7.61 -5.95 7.78
N PRO A 179 -6.28 -6.09 8.01
CA PRO A 179 -5.81 -6.66 9.25
C PRO A 179 -6.38 -5.82 10.42
N PRO A 180 -6.69 -6.45 11.57
CA PRO A 180 -7.03 -5.68 12.76
C PRO A 180 -5.91 -4.68 12.95
N ALA A 181 -6.27 -3.39 13.08
CA ALA A 181 -5.27 -2.38 13.29
C ALA A 181 -4.41 -2.85 14.47
N PRO A 182 -3.06 -2.88 14.36
CA PRO A 182 -2.26 -2.87 15.58
C PRO A 182 -2.81 -1.70 16.40
N PRO A 183 -2.93 -1.80 17.73
CA PRO A 183 -3.45 -0.71 18.53
C PRO A 183 -2.63 0.52 18.18
N SER A 184 -3.18 1.36 17.32
CA SER A 184 -2.58 2.62 16.99
C SER A 184 -2.49 3.30 18.34
N ALA A 185 -1.32 3.85 18.65
CA ALA A 185 -1.24 4.99 19.56
C ALA A 185 -1.95 6.20 18.91
N GLU A 186 -3.16 5.99 18.41
CA GLU A 186 -4.08 7.01 17.99
C GLU A 186 -4.86 7.40 19.23
N VAL A 187 -4.51 8.58 19.71
CA VAL A 187 -5.41 9.47 20.42
C VAL A 187 -5.67 9.04 21.87
N ALA A 188 -4.63 9.12 22.70
CA ALA A 188 -4.81 9.53 24.09
C ALA A 188 -5.26 11.01 24.06
N ARG A 189 -6.56 11.25 23.82
CA ARG A 189 -7.17 12.59 23.88
C ARG A 189 -7.35 13.12 25.30
N ASP A 190 -6.76 12.47 26.31
CA ASP A 190 -6.85 12.89 27.71
C ASP A 190 -5.59 12.51 28.52
N ALA A 191 -4.40 12.69 27.95
CA ALA A 191 -3.15 12.67 28.72
C ALA A 191 -2.28 13.88 28.34
N PRO A 192 -1.63 14.57 29.30
CA PRO A 192 -0.99 15.86 29.03
C PRO A 192 0.10 15.73 27.95
N GLU A 193 -0.03 16.56 26.92
CA GLU A 193 0.60 16.48 25.58
C GLU A 193 2.13 16.75 25.50
N SER A 194 2.87 16.93 26.60
CA SER A 194 4.22 17.51 26.48
C SER A 194 5.31 16.57 25.95
N ASP A 195 5.18 15.25 26.14
CA ASP A 195 6.33 14.33 26.00
C ASP A 195 6.30 13.47 24.73
N GLY A 196 5.11 13.12 24.23
CA GLY A 196 4.95 12.31 23.00
C GLY A 196 5.27 13.12 21.73
N GLU A 197 4.86 14.38 21.71
CA GLU A 197 5.06 15.29 20.59
C GLU A 197 6.54 15.69 20.46
N THR A 198 7.23 15.89 21.58
CA THR A 198 8.69 16.13 21.60
C THR A 198 9.48 14.89 21.16
N LEU A 199 9.06 13.67 21.50
CA LEU A 199 9.72 12.45 21.02
C LEU A 199 9.48 12.18 19.53
N ALA A 200 8.29 12.45 19.02
CA ALA A 200 7.99 12.36 17.59
C ALA A 200 8.76 13.44 16.80
N ALA A 201 8.78 14.68 17.29
CA ALA A 201 9.53 15.78 16.69
C ALA A 201 11.04 15.53 16.72
N ARG A 202 11.60 15.01 17.83
CA ARG A 202 13.02 14.62 17.92
C ARG A 202 13.37 13.50 16.97
N ARG A 203 12.50 12.48 16.82
CA ARG A 203 12.68 11.41 15.83
C ARG A 203 12.62 11.95 14.39
N ALA A 204 11.65 12.80 14.09
CA ALA A 204 11.54 13.45 12.78
C ALA A 204 12.76 14.34 12.46
N ALA A 205 13.26 15.09 13.44
CA ALA A 205 14.45 15.91 13.31
C ALA A 205 15.71 15.05 13.09
N ARG A 206 15.85 13.94 13.83
CA ARG A 206 16.96 12.99 13.65
C ARG A 206 16.94 12.34 12.27
N LEU A 207 15.76 11.95 11.78
CA LEU A 207 15.60 11.41 10.43
C LEU A 207 15.87 12.46 9.35
N ALA A 208 15.51 13.73 9.60
CA ALA A 208 15.84 14.83 8.69
C ALA A 208 17.35 15.13 8.66
N GLU A 209 18.07 14.95 9.78
CA GLU A 209 19.53 15.05 9.85
C GLU A 209 20.20 13.92 9.08
N GLN A 210 19.79 12.67 9.32
CA GLN A 210 20.32 11.50 8.61
C GLN A 210 20.09 11.59 7.09
N ASP A 211 18.95 12.12 6.67
CA ASP A 211 18.68 12.37 5.25
C ASP A 211 19.63 13.42 4.65
N ARG A 212 19.98 14.47 5.41
CA ARG A 212 20.95 15.48 4.98
C ARG A 212 22.34 14.87 4.87
N GLU A 213 22.77 14.11 5.88
CA GLU A 213 24.02 13.35 5.84
C GLU A 213 24.06 12.38 4.64
N TRP A 214 22.93 11.75 4.30
CA TRP A 214 22.82 10.86 3.15
C TRP A 214 22.80 11.58 1.80
N ASP A 215 22.24 12.79 1.73
CA ASP A 215 22.31 13.64 0.54
C ASP A 215 23.72 14.18 0.31
N GLU A 216 24.43 14.54 1.39
CA GLU A 216 25.83 14.98 1.36
C GLU A 216 26.79 13.83 1.02
N ALA A 217 26.50 12.62 1.50
CA ALA A 217 27.29 11.41 1.20
C ALA A 217 26.88 10.72 -0.11
N ALA A 218 25.94 11.26 -0.88
CA ALA A 218 25.65 10.75 -2.21
C ALA A 218 26.81 11.12 -3.16
N PRO A 219 27.41 10.16 -3.91
CA PRO A 219 28.46 10.50 -4.85
C PRO A 219 27.93 11.54 -5.84
N ALA A 220 28.68 12.63 -6.03
CA ALA A 220 28.38 13.71 -6.96
C ALA A 220 28.45 13.20 -8.41
N GLY A 221 27.45 12.44 -8.83
CA GLY A 221 27.39 11.83 -10.14
C GLY A 221 26.79 12.77 -11.17
N GLY A 222 27.65 13.50 -11.89
CA GLY A 222 27.37 13.91 -13.28
C GLY A 222 27.04 15.39 -13.52
N ARG A 223 27.90 16.30 -13.07
CA ARG A 223 28.06 17.62 -13.69
C ARG A 223 29.53 17.82 -14.03
N ASP A 224 30.04 17.00 -14.94
CA ASP A 224 31.25 17.31 -15.72
C ASP A 224 31.28 16.40 -16.96
N ARG A 225 31.58 17.03 -18.12
CA ARG A 225 31.51 16.57 -19.53
C ARG A 225 30.16 16.86 -20.20
N ALA A 226 30.02 17.78 -21.15
CA ALA A 226 31.02 18.35 -22.05
C ALA A 226 30.63 19.77 -22.49
N GLY A 227 31.55 20.72 -22.31
CA GLY A 227 31.84 21.70 -23.34
C GLY A 227 32.95 21.15 -24.24
N THR A 228 32.98 21.68 -25.48
CA THR A 228 34.03 21.53 -26.51
C THR A 228 33.98 20.26 -27.35
N VAL A 229 33.34 20.32 -28.53
CA VAL A 229 33.98 20.63 -29.84
C VAL A 229 32.99 21.42 -30.68
#